data_AF-X1CVC4-F1
#
_entry.id   AF-X1CVC4-F1
#
_cell.length_a   1.000
_cell.length_b   1.000
_cell.length_c   1.000
_cell.angle_alpha   90.00
_cell.angle_beta   90.00
_cell.angle_gamma   90.00
#
_symmetry.space_group_name_H-M   'P 1'
#
loop_
_entity.id
_entity.type
_entity.pdbx_description
1 polymer ?
#
loop_
_entity_poly.entity_id
_entity_poly.type
_entity_poly.pdbx_seq_one_letter_code
_entity_poly.pdbx_strand_id
1 'polypeptide(L)'
;VIEIGYSKNGILIENSEKFVEIKNIKIDKPKHYGFFLVNSKNCNIRNISINFCDYGFYLLYSNHNVIQGCSLGNVKVSVLNFNSVLNNREKCTINNISTNYNIV
;
A
#
# COMPACT_ATOMS: atom_id res chain seq x y z
N VAL A 1 9.14 2.02 -15.31
CA VAL A 1 7.86 2.08 -14.57
C VAL A 1 7.13 0.79 -14.86
N ILE A 2 6.78 0.02 -13.85
CA ILE A 2 5.92 -1.17 -14.01
C ILE A 2 4.47 -0.68 -13.87
N GLU A 3 3.62 -0.98 -14.84
CA GLU A 3 2.19 -0.70 -14.80
C GLU A 3 1.40 -2.00 -14.62
N ILE A 4 0.60 -2.06 -13.56
CA ILE A 4 -0.29 -3.19 -13.28
C ILE A 4 -1.72 -2.71 -13.56
N GLY A 5 -2.39 -3.35 -14.53
CA GLY A 5 -3.78 -3.07 -14.92
C GLY A 5 -4.80 -3.87 -14.08
N TYR A 6 -6.00 -4.10 -14.63
CA TYR A 6 -7.12 -4.74 -13.94
C TYR A 6 -6.74 -6.06 -13.24
N SER A 7 -6.65 -6.00 -11.92
CA SER A 7 -6.36 -7.13 -11.04
C SER A 7 -7.24 -7.04 -9.79
N LYS A 8 -7.39 -8.15 -9.05
CA LYS A 8 -8.05 -8.10 -7.73
C LYS A 8 -7.27 -7.17 -6.78
N ASN A 9 -5.95 -7.33 -6.78
CA ASN A 9 -4.99 -6.58 -5.99
C ASN A 9 -3.87 -6.08 -6.91
N GLY A 10 -3.40 -4.84 -6.75
CA GLY A 10 -2.26 -4.33 -7.50
C GLY A 10 -0.99 -5.11 -7.18
N ILE A 11 -0.55 -5.05 -5.91
CA ILE A 11 0.57 -5.85 -5.40
C ILE A 11 0.13 -6.62 -4.15
N LEU A 12 0.45 -7.91 -4.11
CA LEU A 12 0.33 -8.76 -2.94
C LEU A 12 1.73 -9.19 -2.48
N ILE A 13 2.07 -8.91 -1.23
CA ILE A 13 3.20 -9.53 -0.53
C ILE A 13 2.61 -10.35 0.62
N GLU A 14 2.87 -11.64 0.60
CA GLU A 14 2.33 -12.57 1.58
C GLU A 14 3.46 -13.43 2.18
N ASN A 15 3.44 -13.59 3.50
CA ASN A 15 4.36 -14.45 4.25
C ASN A 15 5.85 -14.19 3.96
N SER A 16 6.22 -12.95 3.61
CA SER A 16 7.61 -12.60 3.34
C SER A 16 8.35 -12.31 4.63
N GLU A 17 9.29 -13.19 4.99
CA GLU A 17 10.19 -12.97 6.13
C GLU A 17 11.51 -12.28 5.73
N LYS A 18 11.79 -12.22 4.43
CA LYS A 18 12.99 -11.58 3.88
C LYS A 18 12.72 -10.11 3.58
N PHE A 19 13.80 -9.33 3.51
CA PHE A 19 13.74 -7.96 3.04
C PHE A 19 13.21 -7.92 1.59
N VAL A 20 12.21 -7.07 1.37
CA VAL A 20 11.61 -6.85 0.05
C VAL A 20 11.71 -5.36 -0.27
N GLU A 21 12.35 -5.00 -1.38
CA GLU A 21 12.35 -3.63 -1.89
C GLU A 21 11.42 -3.52 -3.09
N ILE A 22 10.46 -2.60 -3.01
CA ILE A 22 9.55 -2.28 -4.11
C ILE A 22 9.56 -0.78 -4.32
N LYS A 23 9.87 -0.34 -5.54
CA LYS A 23 10.00 1.08 -5.86
C LYS A 23 9.53 1.45 -7.25
N ASN A 24 9.05 2.69 -7.39
CA ASN A 24 8.71 3.33 -8.66
C ASN A 24 7.65 2.56 -9.47
N ILE A 25 6.54 2.21 -8.81
CA ILE A 25 5.43 1.45 -9.41
C ILE A 25 4.20 2.33 -9.54
N LYS A 26 3.48 2.14 -10.64
CA LYS A 26 2.14 2.71 -10.85
C LYS A 26 1.12 1.58 -10.95
N ILE A 27 0.08 1.67 -10.14
CA ILE A 27 -1.02 0.72 -10.06
C ILE A 27 -2.29 1.47 -10.46
N ASP A 28 -2.92 1.07 -11.57
CA ASP A 28 -4.13 1.75 -12.06
C ASP A 28 -5.32 0.78 -12.07
N LYS A 29 -6.40 1.18 -11.39
CA LYS A 29 -7.67 0.47 -11.30
C LYS A 29 -7.61 -0.96 -10.73
N PRO A 30 -6.89 -1.23 -9.62
CA PRO A 30 -7.04 -2.51 -8.96
C PRO A 30 -8.42 -2.59 -8.29
N LYS A 31 -9.07 -3.74 -8.40
CA LYS A 31 -10.47 -3.91 -7.99
C LYS A 31 -10.68 -3.64 -6.50
N HIS A 32 -9.78 -4.10 -5.64
CA HIS A 32 -9.91 -3.96 -4.19
C HIS A 32 -8.71 -3.25 -3.56
N TYR A 33 -7.52 -3.83 -3.63
CA TYR A 33 -6.35 -3.31 -2.92
C TYR A 33 -5.30 -2.82 -3.90
N GLY A 34 -4.80 -1.60 -3.74
CA GLY A 34 -3.60 -1.15 -4.45
C GLY A 34 -2.40 -1.97 -4.00
N PHE A 35 -2.16 -1.99 -2.69
CA PHE A 35 -1.12 -2.77 -2.06
C PHE A 35 -1.70 -3.59 -0.91
N PHE A 36 -1.40 -4.88 -0.88
CA PHE A 36 -1.82 -5.78 0.19
C PHE A 36 -0.60 -6.49 0.77
N LEU A 37 -0.29 -6.19 2.03
CA LEU A 37 0.76 -6.85 2.81
C LEU A 37 0.09 -7.74 3.86
N VAL A 38 0.38 -9.02 3.83
CA VAL A 38 -0.10 -9.99 4.82
C VAL A 38 1.08 -10.76 5.40
N ASN A 39 1.15 -10.80 6.73
CA ASN A 39 2.17 -11.55 7.47
C ASN A 39 3.59 -11.32 6.92
N SER A 40 3.90 -10.09 6.54
CA SER A 40 5.12 -9.74 5.83
C SER A 40 5.93 -8.71 6.61
N LYS A 41 7.24 -8.92 6.66
CA LYS A 41 8.16 -8.15 7.51
C LYS A 41 9.26 -7.51 6.66
N ASN A 42 9.81 -6.39 7.11
CA ASN A 42 10.99 -5.76 6.51
C ASN A 42 10.81 -5.35 5.02
N CYS A 43 9.62 -4.90 4.62
CA CYS A 43 9.35 -4.39 3.28
C CYS A 43 9.65 -2.90 3.21
N ASN A 44 10.36 -2.48 2.16
CA ASN A 44 10.66 -1.09 1.86
C ASN A 44 9.98 -0.69 0.55
N ILE A 45 8.86 0.02 0.68
CA ILE A 45 7.95 0.38 -0.41
C ILE A 45 8.05 1.88 -0.67
N ARG A 46 8.51 2.27 -1.86
CA ARG A 46 8.82 3.67 -2.17
C ARG A 46 8.25 4.14 -3.51
N ASN A 47 7.86 5.39 -3.60
CA ASN A 47 7.46 6.03 -4.86
C ASN A 47 6.36 5.25 -5.60
N ILE A 48 5.29 4.90 -4.89
CA ILE A 48 4.17 4.15 -5.44
C ILE A 48 3.04 5.10 -5.78
N SER A 49 2.49 5.00 -6.99
CA SER A 49 1.24 5.66 -7.36
C SER A 49 0.14 4.63 -7.46
N ILE A 50 -0.97 4.83 -6.75
CA ILE A 50 -2.15 3.97 -6.81
C ILE A 50 -3.34 4.85 -7.19
N ASN A 51 -4.11 4.40 -8.17
CA ASN A 51 -5.27 5.12 -8.65
C ASN A 51 -6.49 4.19 -8.76
N PHE A 52 -7.66 4.66 -8.33
CA PHE A 52 -8.96 3.97 -8.41
C PHE A 52 -9.01 2.60 -7.73
N CYS A 53 -9.18 2.56 -6.40
CA CYS A 53 -9.40 1.31 -5.67
C CYS A 53 -10.17 1.48 -4.35
N ASP A 54 -10.62 0.37 -3.77
CA ASP A 54 -11.27 0.40 -2.45
C ASP A 54 -10.26 0.78 -1.36
N TYR A 55 -9.08 0.17 -1.34
CA TYR A 55 -8.06 0.35 -0.32
C TYR A 55 -6.70 0.63 -0.96
N GLY A 56 -6.06 1.75 -0.63
CA GLY A 56 -4.73 2.12 -1.12
C GLY A 56 -3.67 1.13 -0.63
N PHE A 57 -3.31 1.20 0.66
CA PHE A 57 -2.51 0.15 1.31
C PHE A 57 -3.32 -0.56 2.38
N TYR A 58 -3.27 -1.88 2.35
CA TYR A 58 -3.85 -2.74 3.36
C TYR A 58 -2.73 -3.57 3.98
N LEU A 59 -2.52 -3.42 5.30
CA LEU A 59 -1.51 -4.13 6.06
C LEU A 59 -2.16 -4.97 7.14
N LEU A 60 -1.85 -6.26 7.13
CA LEU A 60 -2.36 -7.24 8.09
C LEU A 60 -1.20 -8.05 8.66
N TYR A 61 -1.03 -8.04 9.98
CA TYR A 61 0.06 -8.74 10.68
C TYR A 61 1.46 -8.46 10.10
N SER A 62 1.71 -7.26 9.59
CA SER A 62 2.88 -6.93 8.78
C SER A 62 3.78 -5.91 9.46
N ASN A 63 4.92 -6.34 10.00
CA ASN A 63 5.73 -5.52 10.91
C ASN A 63 7.04 -5.04 10.28
N HIS A 64 7.54 -3.90 10.79
CA HIS A 64 8.80 -3.30 10.35
C HIS A 64 8.84 -2.90 8.87
N ASN A 65 7.71 -2.43 8.35
CA ASN A 65 7.59 -2.00 6.97
C ASN A 65 7.76 -0.48 6.86
N VAL A 66 8.36 -0.03 5.76
CA VAL A 66 8.55 1.38 5.42
C VAL A 66 7.76 1.68 4.16
N ILE A 67 6.92 2.73 4.20
CA ILE A 67 6.14 3.19 3.04
C ILE A 67 6.43 4.68 2.84
N GLN A 68 7.03 5.06 1.72
CA GLN A 68 7.49 6.44 1.50
C GLN A 68 7.17 6.95 0.09
N GLY A 69 6.90 8.25 -0.03
CA GLY A 69 6.76 8.90 -1.35
C GLY A 69 5.58 8.38 -2.18
N CYS A 70 4.51 7.92 -1.54
CA CYS A 70 3.37 7.34 -2.24
C CYS A 70 2.32 8.38 -2.62
N SER A 71 1.68 8.21 -3.77
CA SER A 71 0.55 9.02 -4.23
C SER A 71 -0.68 8.13 -4.37
N LEU A 72 -1.75 8.48 -3.68
CA LEU A 72 -3.03 7.76 -3.76
C LEU A 72 -4.07 8.69 -4.40
N GLY A 73 -4.68 8.27 -5.50
CA GLY A 73 -5.74 8.99 -6.21
C GLY A 73 -7.03 8.18 -6.26
N ASN A 74 -8.16 8.80 -5.90
CA ASN A 74 -9.50 8.20 -5.98
C ASN A 74 -9.57 6.83 -5.28
N VAL A 75 -9.14 6.79 -4.01
CA VAL A 75 -9.20 5.59 -3.17
C VAL A 75 -10.27 5.77 -2.10
N LYS A 76 -11.05 4.72 -1.79
CA LYS A 76 -12.08 4.85 -0.73
C LYS A 76 -11.42 5.00 0.65
N VAL A 77 -10.45 4.12 0.93
CA VAL A 77 -9.65 4.11 2.16
C VAL A 77 -8.17 4.20 1.79
N SER A 78 -7.45 5.17 2.36
CA SER A 78 -6.06 5.43 1.99
C SER A 78 -5.09 4.36 2.54
N VAL A 79 -5.15 4.11 3.84
CA VAL A 79 -4.40 3.05 4.52
C VAL A 79 -5.29 2.39 5.54
N LEU A 80 -5.25 1.06 5.58
CA LEU A 80 -5.88 0.26 6.61
C LEU A 80 -4.82 -0.64 7.23
N ASN A 81 -4.65 -0.52 8.55
CA ASN A 81 -3.61 -1.21 9.31
C ASN A 81 -4.29 -2.04 10.41
N PHE A 82 -4.11 -3.36 10.35
CA PHE A 82 -4.54 -4.28 11.41
C PHE A 82 -3.33 -5.02 11.97
N ASN A 83 -3.10 -4.86 13.27
CA ASN A 83 -2.04 -5.56 14.01
C ASN A 83 -0.67 -5.48 13.28
N SER A 84 -0.40 -4.34 12.64
CA SER A 84 0.82 -4.11 11.87
C SER A 84 1.54 -2.86 12.38
N VAL A 85 2.86 -2.91 12.48
CA VAL A 85 3.67 -1.74 12.86
C VAL A 85 4.33 -1.14 11.62
N LEU A 86 3.93 0.09 11.30
CA LEU A 86 4.56 0.90 10.26
C LEU A 86 5.68 1.73 10.87
N ASN A 87 6.92 1.52 10.41
CA ASN A 87 8.09 2.21 10.96
C ASN A 87 8.20 3.65 10.46
N ASN A 88 7.72 3.95 9.25
CA ASN A 88 7.74 5.31 8.71
C ASN A 88 6.75 5.50 7.55
N ARG A 89 6.08 6.68 7.50
CA ARG A 89 5.10 7.08 6.46
C ARG A 89 5.41 8.45 5.85
N GLU A 90 6.68 8.75 5.66
CA GLU A 90 7.12 10.05 5.15
C GLU A 90 6.66 10.34 3.72
N LYS A 91 6.25 11.59 3.47
CA LYS A 91 6.03 12.15 2.12
C LYS A 91 4.98 11.44 1.26
N CYS A 92 3.99 10.79 1.87
CA CYS A 92 2.85 10.26 1.13
C CYS A 92 1.81 11.36 0.89
N THR A 93 1.44 11.59 -0.37
CA THR A 93 0.37 12.51 -0.77
C THR A 93 -0.90 11.71 -1.00
N ILE A 94 -2.00 12.11 -0.37
CA ILE A 94 -3.29 11.42 -0.47
C ILE A 94 -4.32 12.40 -1.03
N ASN A 95 -4.81 12.13 -2.24
CA ASN A 95 -5.74 13.00 -2.96
C ASN A 95 -7.07 12.26 -3.18
N ASN A 96 -8.20 12.92 -2.88
CA ASN A 96 -9.58 12.41 -3.03
C ASN A 96 -9.83 11.10 -2.26
N ILE A 97 -10.19 11.25 -0.98
CA ILE A 97 -10.51 10.14 -0.06
C ILE A 97 -11.98 10.26 0.36
N SER A 98 -12.73 9.16 0.36
CA SER A 98 -14.07 9.16 0.96
C SER A 98 -14.02 9.05 2.49
N THR A 99 -13.02 8.35 3.04
CA THR A 99 -12.85 8.17 4.50
C THR A 99 -11.40 7.83 4.90
N ASN A 100 -10.84 8.57 5.87
CA ASN A 100 -9.52 8.28 6.46
C ASN A 100 -9.71 7.55 7.81
N TYR A 101 -9.39 6.26 7.88
CA TYR A 101 -9.28 5.54 9.15
C TYR A 101 -7.79 5.42 9.53
N ASN A 102 -7.36 6.24 10.48
CA ASN A 102 -6.11 5.99 11.21
C ASN A 102 -6.49 5.21 12.47
N ILE A 103 -6.40 3.88 12.41
CA ILE A 103 -6.37 3.07 13.64
C ILE A 103 -4.89 2.84 13.92
N VAL A 104 -4.43 3.46 15.02
CA VAL A 104 -3.07 3.40 15.56
C VAL A 104 -2.82 2.02 16.16
#